data_AF-A0AA37UTK9-F1
#
_entry.id   AF-A0AA37UTK9-F1
#
_cell.length_a   1.000
_cell.length_b   1.000
_cell.length_c   1.000
_cell.angle_alpha   90.00
_cell.angle_beta   90.00
_cell.angle_gamma   90.00
#
_symmetry.space_group_name_H-M   'P 1'
#
loop_
_entity.id
_entity.type
_entity.pdbx_description
1 polymer ?
#
loop_
_entity_poly.entity_id
_entity_poly.type
_entity_poly.pdbx_seq_one_letter_code
_entity_poly.pdbx_strand_id
1 'polypeptide(L)'
;MQGAPADAPAPSGLEVLIAEASGHVSVHVGSAQGPRVDLVSHHVARTATASEVVGQRRMYGWVRGEVFFSIELAAFGHELQSYATGRLVRYTPAGS
;
A
#
# COMPACT_ATOMS: atom_id res chain seq x y z
N MET A 1 -0.58 -12.03 10.89
CA MET A 1 -1.58 -12.44 9.89
C MET A 1 -2.77 -13.00 10.67
N GLN A 2 -3.75 -12.16 11.02
CA GLN A 2 -4.96 -12.66 11.70
C GLN A 2 -5.79 -13.42 10.65
N GLY A 3 -6.17 -14.64 10.97
CA GLY A 3 -6.68 -15.65 10.03
C GLY A 3 -7.88 -15.17 9.20
N ALA A 4 -7.74 -15.29 7.89
CA ALA A 4 -8.87 -15.23 6.98
C ALA A 4 -9.86 -16.37 7.33
N PRO A 5 -11.17 -16.18 7.09
CA PRO A 5 -12.14 -17.27 7.18
C PRO A 5 -11.66 -18.49 6.37
N ALA A 6 -11.96 -19.69 6.84
CA ALA A 6 -11.51 -20.95 6.21
C ALA A 6 -11.90 -21.06 4.72
N ASP A 7 -12.92 -20.32 4.28
CA ASP A 7 -13.43 -20.32 2.90
C ASP A 7 -12.99 -19.09 2.08
N ALA A 8 -12.08 -18.26 2.61
CA ALA A 8 -11.56 -17.14 1.83
C ALA A 8 -10.80 -17.66 0.60
N PRO A 9 -10.95 -17.03 -0.58
CA PRO A 9 -10.17 -17.40 -1.74
C PRO A 9 -8.68 -17.39 -1.41
N ALA A 10 -7.92 -18.28 -2.05
CA ALA A 10 -6.47 -18.30 -1.91
C ALA A 10 -5.88 -16.93 -2.30
N PRO A 11 -4.84 -16.45 -1.61
CA PRO A 11 -4.21 -15.19 -1.94
C PRO A 11 -3.54 -15.26 -3.32
N SER A 12 -3.73 -14.22 -4.13
CA SER A 12 -3.00 -14.00 -5.38
C SER A 12 -1.78 -13.14 -5.10
N GLY A 13 -0.58 -13.60 -5.49
CA GLY A 13 0.66 -12.84 -5.33
C GLY A 13 0.67 -11.55 -6.15
N LEU A 14 1.28 -10.49 -5.60
CA LEU A 14 1.42 -9.18 -6.24
C LEU A 14 2.87 -8.70 -6.17
N GLU A 15 3.33 -8.12 -7.27
CA GLU A 15 4.58 -7.36 -7.37
C GLU A 15 4.25 -5.98 -7.94
N VAL A 16 4.64 -4.92 -7.24
CA VAL A 16 4.22 -3.55 -7.57
C VAL A 16 5.42 -2.61 -7.55
N LEU A 17 5.60 -1.85 -8.63
CA LEU A 17 6.59 -0.78 -8.71
C LEU A 17 5.90 0.57 -8.54
N ILE A 18 6.46 1.44 -7.69
CA ILE A 18 5.95 2.78 -7.44
C ILE A 18 7.08 3.79 -7.64
N ALA A 19 6.80 4.85 -8.38
CA ALA A 19 7.64 6.04 -8.45
C ALA A 19 6.90 7.20 -7.78
N GLU A 20 7.55 7.85 -6.81
CA GLU A 20 6.96 8.92 -6.00
C GLU A 20 7.60 10.27 -6.33
N ALA A 21 6.78 11.32 -6.40
CA ALA A 21 7.25 12.68 -6.67
C ALA A 21 8.22 13.21 -5.59
N SER A 22 8.28 12.57 -4.42
CA SER A 22 9.25 12.83 -3.35
C SER A 22 10.67 12.36 -3.68
N GLY A 23 10.90 11.75 -4.84
CA GLY A 23 12.21 11.27 -5.30
C GLY A 23 12.53 9.83 -4.89
N HIS A 24 11.50 9.01 -4.64
CA HIS A 24 11.66 7.59 -4.29
C HIS A 24 11.15 6.70 -5.42
N VAL A 25 11.78 5.53 -5.56
CA VAL A 25 11.22 4.39 -6.28
C VAL A 25 11.23 3.18 -5.37
N SER A 26 10.16 2.38 -5.37
CA SER A 26 10.07 1.20 -4.53
C SER A 26 9.49 0.00 -5.27
N VAL A 27 9.98 -1.17 -4.87
CA VAL A 27 9.44 -2.47 -5.26
C VAL A 27 8.72 -3.04 -4.05
N HIS A 28 7.45 -3.34 -4.20
CA HIS A 28 6.62 -3.99 -3.20
C HIS A 28 6.27 -5.41 -3.61
N VAL A 29 6.23 -6.29 -2.62
CA VAL A 29 5.71 -7.66 -2.74
C VAL A 29 4.58 -7.87 -1.75
N GLY A 30 3.61 -8.70 -2.12
CA GLY A 30 2.49 -9.01 -1.25
C GLY A 30 1.42 -9.82 -1.95
N SER A 31 0.16 -9.59 -1.57
CA SER A 31 -0.94 -10.38 -2.10
C SER A 31 -2.29 -9.66 -2.04
N ALA A 32 -3.18 -10.04 -2.95
CA ALA A 32 -4.61 -9.79 -2.85
C ALA A 32 -5.33 -11.04 -2.29
N GLN A 33 -6.18 -10.86 -1.29
CA GLN A 33 -7.08 -11.91 -0.80
C GLN A 33 -8.48 -11.34 -0.62
N GLY A 34 -9.42 -11.75 -1.49
CA GLY A 34 -10.76 -11.17 -1.54
C GLY A 34 -10.69 -9.64 -1.74
N PRO A 35 -11.34 -8.82 -0.88
CA PRO A 35 -11.35 -7.37 -1.02
C PRO A 35 -10.11 -6.67 -0.44
N ARG A 36 -9.11 -7.41 0.07
CA ARG A 36 -7.94 -6.84 0.75
C ARG A 36 -6.67 -7.05 -0.06
N VAL A 37 -5.84 -6.03 -0.10
CA VAL A 37 -4.47 -6.07 -0.62
C VAL A 37 -3.51 -5.65 0.49
N ASP A 38 -2.47 -6.44 0.71
CA ASP A 38 -1.35 -6.11 1.58
C ASP A 38 -0.07 -6.10 0.77
N LEU A 39 0.76 -5.06 0.93
CA LEU A 39 2.01 -4.86 0.23
C LEU A 39 3.09 -4.38 1.20
N VAL A 40 4.29 -4.93 1.11
CA VAL A 40 5.46 -4.50 1.87
C VAL A 40 6.61 -4.24 0.89
N SER A 41 7.36 -3.16 1.09
CA SER A 41 8.52 -2.86 0.27
C SER A 41 9.57 -3.96 0.42
N HIS A 42 9.95 -4.58 -0.69
CA HIS A 42 11.15 -5.41 -0.79
C HIS A 42 12.39 -4.54 -1.01
N HIS A 43 12.26 -3.44 -1.76
CA HIS A 43 13.35 -2.48 -1.97
C HIS A 43 12.81 -1.05 -2.07
N VAL A 44 13.60 -0.10 -1.59
CA VAL A 44 13.36 1.34 -1.74
C VAL A 44 14.69 1.98 -2.15
N ALA A 45 14.66 2.74 -3.25
CA ALA A 45 15.76 3.58 -3.68
C ALA A 45 15.31 5.04 -3.73
N ARG A 46 16.28 5.97 -3.63
CA ARG A 46 16.01 7.40 -3.55
C ARG A 46 16.99 8.21 -4.40
N THR A 47 16.56 9.36 -4.89
CA THR A 47 17.44 10.36 -5.51
C THR A 47 18.26 11.08 -4.45
N ALA A 48 19.33 11.79 -4.87
CA ALA A 48 20.28 12.42 -3.95
C ALA A 48 19.66 13.46 -3.00
N THR A 49 18.55 14.08 -3.38
CA THR A 49 17.88 15.13 -2.61
C THR A 49 16.70 14.63 -1.79
N ALA A 50 16.30 13.37 -1.97
CA ALA A 50 15.15 12.79 -1.30
C ALA A 50 15.48 12.47 0.16
N SER A 51 14.50 12.65 1.05
CA SER A 51 14.61 12.26 2.46
C SER A 51 14.84 10.75 2.62
N GLU A 52 15.23 10.31 3.81
CA GLU A 52 15.41 8.87 4.06
C GLU A 52 14.07 8.17 4.33
N VAL A 53 13.75 7.21 3.47
CA VAL A 53 12.68 6.21 3.63
C VAL A 53 13.31 4.85 3.37
N VAL A 54 13.28 3.96 4.37
CA VAL A 54 13.95 2.64 4.31
C VAL A 54 12.96 1.48 4.25
N GLY A 55 11.67 1.73 4.52
CA GLY A 55 10.63 0.71 4.44
C GLY A 55 9.24 1.31 4.31
N GLN A 56 8.36 0.59 3.64
CA GLN A 56 6.98 1.00 3.40
C GLN A 56 6.05 -0.21 3.51
N ARG A 57 4.91 -0.06 4.20
CA ARG A 57 3.79 -1.01 4.16
C ARG A 57 2.55 -0.30 3.67
N ARG A 58 1.81 -0.93 2.76
CA ARG A 58 0.55 -0.42 2.23
C ARG A 58 -0.52 -1.49 2.39
N MET A 59 -1.71 -1.07 2.82
CA MET A 59 -2.90 -1.91 2.85
C MET A 59 -4.01 -1.18 2.14
N TYR A 60 -4.76 -1.92 1.32
CA TYR A 60 -5.97 -1.44 0.68
C TYR A 60 -7.11 -2.41 0.96
N GLY A 61 -8.26 -1.87 1.37
CA GLY A 61 -9.48 -2.64 1.61
C GLY A 61 -10.63 -2.07 0.80
N TRP A 62 -11.27 -2.93 0.01
CA TRP A 62 -12.52 -2.61 -0.67
C TRP A 62 -13.71 -2.89 0.24
N VAL A 63 -14.43 -1.84 0.65
CA VAL A 63 -15.58 -1.97 1.54
C VAL A 63 -16.74 -1.18 0.96
N ARG A 64 -17.84 -1.88 0.63
CA ARG A 64 -19.10 -1.29 0.15
C ARG A 64 -18.92 -0.29 -1.01
N GLY A 65 -18.03 -0.58 -1.97
CA GLY A 65 -17.81 0.24 -3.15
C GLY A 65 -16.75 1.33 -3.00
N GLU A 66 -16.05 1.35 -1.86
CA GLU A 66 -15.05 2.36 -1.51
C GLU A 66 -13.73 1.71 -1.16
N VAL A 67 -12.64 2.46 -1.31
CA VAL A 67 -11.30 1.99 -0.95
C VAL A 67 -10.86 2.68 0.33
N PHE A 68 -10.59 1.89 1.36
CA PHE A 68 -9.87 2.33 2.55
C PHE A 68 -8.40 1.97 2.36
N PHE A 69 -7.50 2.86 2.75
CA PHE A 69 -6.08 2.58 2.68
C PHE A 69 -5.36 2.96 3.97
N SER A 70 -4.26 2.26 4.24
CA SER A 70 -3.23 2.67 5.19
C SER A 70 -1.85 2.56 4.56
N ILE A 71 -1.00 3.51 4.89
CA ILE A 71 0.41 3.57 4.53
C ILE A 71 1.18 3.75 5.83
N GLU A 72 2.17 2.89 6.02
CA GLU A 72 3.16 3.00 7.08
C GLU A 72 4.53 3.17 6.47
N LEU A 73 5.38 3.97 7.11
CA LEU A 73 6.74 4.24 6.68
C LEU A 73 7.71 3.99 7.84
N ALA A 74 8.84 3.35 7.52
CA ALA A 74 10.07 3.46 8.30
C ALA A 74 10.89 4.55 7.62
N ALA A 75 10.90 5.74 8.20
CA ALA A 75 11.45 6.94 7.59
C ALA A 75 11.89 7.94 8.66
N PHE A 76 12.76 8.87 8.29
CA PHE A 76 13.22 9.96 9.16
C PHE A 76 13.82 9.47 10.49
N GLY A 77 14.53 8.34 10.48
CA GLY A 77 15.12 7.74 11.68
C GLY A 77 14.12 7.01 12.59
N HIS A 78 12.87 6.84 12.16
CA HIS A 78 11.88 6.08 12.91
C HIS A 78 11.58 4.71 12.29
N GLU A 79 11.25 3.74 13.15
CA GLU A 79 10.73 2.44 12.73
C GLU A 79 9.37 2.56 12.02
N LEU A 80 8.96 1.46 11.39
CA LEU A 80 7.72 1.35 10.63
C LEU A 80 6.52 1.74 11.49
N GLN A 81 5.86 2.84 11.13
CA GLN A 81 4.68 3.34 11.84
C GLN A 81 3.68 3.99 10.89
N SER A 82 2.47 4.25 11.39
CA SER A 82 1.40 4.90 10.62
C SER A 82 1.86 6.24 10.06
N TYR A 83 1.68 6.42 8.75
CA TYR A 83 2.02 7.66 8.05
C TYR A 83 0.79 8.31 7.43
N ALA A 84 -0.04 7.54 6.73
CA ALA A 84 -1.26 8.05 6.12
C ALA A 84 -2.36 6.99 6.11
N THR A 85 -3.60 7.43 6.34
CA THR A 85 -4.79 6.61 6.15
C THR A 85 -5.85 7.43 5.44
N GLY A 86 -6.72 6.79 4.68
CA GLY A 86 -7.79 7.52 4.03
C GLY A 86 -8.84 6.63 3.40
N ARG A 87 -9.83 7.29 2.82
CA ARG A 87 -10.98 6.71 2.14
C ARG A 87 -11.12 7.36 0.78
N LEU A 88 -11.23 6.55 -0.26
CA LEU A 88 -11.46 6.96 -1.63
C LEU A 88 -12.85 6.48 -2.05
N VAL A 89 -13.68 7.43 -2.46
CA VAL A 89 -14.98 7.16 -3.07
C VAL A 89 -14.80 7.21 -4.58
N ARG A 90 -15.48 6.31 -5.30
CA ARG A 90 -15.49 6.34 -6.77
C ARG A 90 -16.05 7.70 -7.23
N TYR A 91 -15.25 8.43 -7.99
CA TYR A 91 -15.72 9.62 -8.68
C TYR A 91 -16.47 9.22 -9.96
N THR A 92 -17.71 9.67 -10.09
CA THR A 92 -18.50 9.55 -11.31
C THR A 92 -18.68 10.94 -11.90
N PRO A 93 -18.11 11.25 -13.08
CA PRO A 93 -18.33 12.51 -13.75
C PRO A 93 -19.81 12.66 -14.14
N ALA A 94 -20.34 13.88 -14.14
CA ALA A 94 -21.69 14.12 -14.66
C ALA A 94 -21.72 13.90 -16.19
N GLY A 95 -22.61 13.03 -16.67
CA GLY A 95 -22.87 12.83 -18.10
C GLY A 95 -22.36 11.51 -18.72
N SER A 96 -21.96 10.52 -17.91
CA SER A 96 -21.67 9.14 -18.36
C SER A 96 -22.92 8.29 -18.53
#